data_AF-A0A6M0AQ74-F1
#
_entry.id   AF-A0A6M0AQ74-F1
#
_cell.length_a   1.000
_cell.length_b   1.000
_cell.length_c   1.000
_cell.angle_alpha   90.00
_cell.angle_beta   90.00
_cell.angle_gamma   90.00
#
_symmetry.space_group_name_H-M   'P 1'
#
loop_
_entity.id
_entity.type
_entity.pdbx_description
1 polymer ?
#
loop_
_entity_poly.entity_id
_entity_poly.type
_entity_poly.pdbx_seq_one_letter_code
_entity_poly.pdbx_strand_id
1 'polypeptide(L)' 'MKGLLKTIACFLFTVAISFGVLANNAFALGDFSQSCYNSSVSGSTLSADCRRMNGSYNYTSIDL' A
#
# COMPACT_ATOMS: atom_id res chain seq x y z
N MET A 1 -38.97 11.16 -8.86
CA MET A 1 -37.95 10.23 -9.39
C MET A 1 -36.63 10.91 -9.77
N LYS A 2 -36.63 12.09 -10.41
CA LYS A 2 -35.41 12.84 -10.77
C LYS A 2 -34.52 13.24 -9.57
N GLY A 3 -35.13 13.57 -8.43
CA GLY A 3 -34.39 13.90 -7.19
C GLY A 3 -33.69 12.69 -6.57
N LEU A 4 -34.33 11.52 -6.59
CA LEU A 4 -33.77 10.27 -6.07
C LEU A 4 -32.52 9.84 -6.85
N LEU A 5 -32.55 9.96 -8.19
CA LEU A 5 -31.41 9.65 -9.05
C LEU A 5 -30.20 10.55 -8.76
N LYS A 6 -30.43 11.84 -8.47
CA LYS A 6 -29.40 12.80 -8.08
C LYS A 6 -28.75 12.45 -6.74
N THR A 7 -29.57 12.08 -5.75
CA THR A 7 -29.07 11.71 -4.42
C THR A 7 -28.20 10.45 -4.46
N ILE A 8 -28.63 9.43 -5.22
CA ILE A 8 -27.86 8.19 -5.43
C ILE A 8 -26.53 8.49 -6.12
N ALA A 9 -26.54 9.32 -7.17
CA ALA A 9 -25.33 9.70 -7.89
C ALA A 9 -24.32 10.44 -6.98
N CYS A 10 -24.78 11.37 -6.14
CA CYS A 10 -23.90 12.04 -5.17
C CYS A 10 -23.30 11.06 -4.16
N PHE A 11 -24.10 10.12 -3.65
CA PHE A 11 -23.64 9.15 -2.67
C PHE A 11 -22.59 8.20 -3.24
N LEU A 12 -22.75 7.74 -4.48
CA LEU A 12 -21.75 6.92 -5.16
C LEU A 12 -20.45 7.70 -5.39
N PHE A 13 -20.54 9.00 -5.69
CA PHE A 13 -19.38 9.84 -5.95
C PHE A 13 -18.56 10.07 -4.67
N THR A 14 -19.20 10.38 -3.53
CA THR A 14 -18.51 10.56 -2.24
C THR A 14 -17.89 9.28 -1.73
N VAL A 15 -18.57 8.15 -1.92
CA VAL A 15 -18.04 6.81 -1.65
C VAL A 15 -16.78 6.58 -2.48
N ALA A 16 -16.83 6.72 -3.81
CA ALA A 16 -15.68 6.48 -4.68
C ALA A 16 -14.44 7.33 -4.32
N ILE A 17 -14.64 8.61 -3.98
CA ILE A 17 -13.56 9.49 -3.53
C ILE A 17 -12.94 8.97 -2.23
N SER A 18 -13.76 8.55 -1.26
CA SER A 18 -13.30 8.04 0.02
C SER A 18 -12.51 6.73 -0.14
N PHE A 19 -12.95 5.84 -1.04
CA PHE A 19 -12.26 4.58 -1.35
C PHE A 19 -10.90 4.81 -2.04
N GLY A 20 -10.78 5.83 -2.90
CA GLY A 20 -9.51 6.18 -3.55
C GLY A 20 -8.41 6.61 -2.58
N VAL A 21 -8.78 7.28 -1.48
CA VAL A 21 -7.82 7.73 -0.44
C VAL A 21 -7.23 6.56 0.35
N LEU A 22 -8.01 5.50 0.58
CA LEU A 22 -7.53 4.31 1.30
C LEU A 22 -6.54 3.48 0.48
N ALA A 23 -6.67 3.47 -0.85
CA ALA A 23 -5.80 2.71 -1.73
C ALA A 23 -4.38 3.31 -1.84
N ASN A 24 -4.24 4.64 -1.80
CA ASN A 24 -2.95 5.30 -2.03
C ASN A 24 -1.86 4.95 -1.01
N ASN A 25 -2.22 4.63 0.23
CA ASN A 25 -1.26 4.36 1.30
C ASN A 25 -0.75 2.91 1.31
N ALA A 26 -1.50 1.98 0.70
CA ALA A 26 -1.07 0.58 0.58
C ALA A 26 0.01 0.37 -0.50
N PHE A 27 0.11 1.29 -1.47
CA PHE A 27 1.11 1.24 -2.56
C PHE A 27 2.44 1.94 -2.24
N ALA A 28 2.57 2.58 -1.07
CA ALA A 28 3.80 3.30 -0.72
C ALA A 28 5.00 2.36 -0.48
N LEU A 29 4.75 1.07 -0.27
CA LEU A 29 5.78 0.05 -0.21
C LEU A 29 6.00 -0.47 -1.64
N GLY A 30 7.09 -0.07 -2.30
CA GLY A 30 7.40 -0.50 -3.67
C GLY A 30 7.53 -2.03 -3.83
N ASP A 31 7.95 -2.48 -5.00
CA ASP A 31 7.96 -3.92 -5.37
C ASP A 31 8.73 -4.82 -4.39
N PHE A 32 9.69 -4.28 -3.62
CA PHE A 32 10.40 -5.03 -2.58
C PHE A 32 9.45 -5.66 -1.56
N SER A 33 8.35 -4.98 -1.21
CA SER A 33 7.35 -5.45 -0.24
C SER A 33 6.57 -6.69 -0.69
N GLN A 34 6.59 -7.00 -2.00
CA GLN A 34 6.01 -8.24 -2.52
C GLN A 34 6.85 -9.48 -2.17
N SER A 35 8.13 -9.28 -1.83
CA SER A 35 9.10 -10.34 -1.59
C SER A 35 9.80 -10.25 -0.24
N CYS A 36 9.61 -9.16 0.50
CA CYS A 36 10.21 -8.92 1.80
C CYS A 36 9.15 -8.79 2.90
N TYR A 37 9.47 -9.26 4.10
CA TYR A 37 8.64 -9.10 5.29
C TYR A 37 9.47 -8.55 6.46
N ASN A 38 8.80 -8.23 7.58
CA ASN A 38 9.44 -7.70 8.79
C ASN A 38 10.24 -6.39 8.55
N SER A 39 9.73 -5.55 7.65
CA SER A 39 10.36 -4.28 7.30
C SER A 39 10.34 -3.31 8.49
N SER A 40 11.49 -2.70 8.78
CA SER A 40 11.66 -1.71 9.85
C SER A 40 12.58 -0.58 9.40
N VAL A 41 12.29 0.65 9.84
CA VAL A 41 13.12 1.82 9.56
C VAL A 41 13.69 2.34 10.88
N SER A 42 15.01 2.53 10.93
CA SER A 42 15.73 3.14 12.05
C SER A 42 16.66 4.23 11.53
N GLY A 43 16.37 5.48 11.85
CA GLY A 43 17.06 6.63 11.23
C GLY A 43 16.81 6.66 9.72
N SER A 44 17.88 6.61 8.93
CA SER A 44 17.85 6.48 7.47
C SER A 44 17.98 5.03 6.99
N THR A 45 18.19 4.06 7.89
CA THR A 45 18.35 2.66 7.50
C THR A 45 17.02 1.93 7.46
N LEU A 46 16.70 1.35 6.31
CA LEU A 46 15.62 0.39 6.09
C LEU A 46 16.18 -1.03 6.18
N SER A 47 15.58 -1.88 7.02
CA SER A 47 15.95 -3.29 7.18
C SER A 47 14.74 -4.20 6.95
N ALA A 48 14.93 -5.34 6.27
CA ALA A 48 13.88 -6.31 6.01
C ALA A 48 14.42 -7.73 5.73
N ASP A 49 13.56 -8.74 5.89
CA ASP A 49 13.82 -10.13 5.50
C ASP A 49 13.27 -10.39 4.09
N CYS A 50 14.13 -10.53 3.09
CA CYS A 50 13.75 -10.64 1.67
C CYS A 50 13.94 -12.05 1.10
N ARG A 51 12.98 -12.49 0.27
CA ARG A 51 13.02 -13.79 -0.39
C ARG A 51 14.01 -13.79 -1.56
N ARG A 52 14.95 -14.73 -1.53
CA ARG A 52 15.89 -15.04 -2.63
C ARG A 52 15.21 -15.85 -3.72
N MET A 53 15.85 -15.92 -4.89
CA MET A 53 15.37 -16.71 -6.04
C MET A 53 15.18 -18.20 -5.72
N ASN A 54 15.99 -18.76 -4.81
CA ASN A 54 15.87 -20.16 -4.36
C ASN A 54 14.80 -20.37 -3.28
N GLY A 55 14.00 -19.34 -2.95
CA GLY A 55 12.95 -19.40 -1.93
C GLY A 55 13.42 -19.19 -0.49
N SER A 56 14.72 -19.18 -0.22
CA SER A 56 15.24 -18.85 1.12
C SER A 56 15.10 -17.36 1.44
N TYR A 57 15.08 -16.99 2.72
CA TYR A 57 15.02 -15.59 3.15
C TYR A 57 16.38 -15.08 3.61
N ASN A 58 16.61 -13.79 3.42
CA ASN A 58 17.81 -13.10 3.84
C ASN A 58 17.49 -11.77 4.48
N TYR A 59 18.02 -11.55 5.68
CA TYR A 59 18.04 -10.22 6.28
C TYR A 59 18.96 -9.29 5.47
N THR A 60 18.45 -8.11 5.13
CA THR A 60 19.16 -7.08 4.38
C THR A 60 18.86 -5.70 4.94
N SER A 61 19.79 -4.77 4.77
CA SER A 61 19.61 -3.37 5.11
C SER A 61 20.13 -2.46 4.00
N ILE A 62 19.47 -1.31 3.84
CA ILE A 62 19.85 -0.24 2.92
C ILE A 62 19.73 1.10 3.62
N ASP A 63 20.64 2.02 3.35
CA ASP A 63 20.56 3.41 3.78
C ASP A 63 19.82 4.21 2.69
N LEU A 64 18.75 4.91 3.08
CA LEU A 64 17.81 5.60 2.18
C LEU A 64 18.32 6.95 1.66
#